data_AF-A0A0A0UWW6-F1
#
_entry.id   AF-A0A0A0UWW6-F1
#
_cell.length_a   1.000
_cell.length_b   1.000
_cell.length_c   1.000
_cell.angle_alpha   90.00
_cell.angle_beta   90.00
_cell.angle_gamma   90.00
#
_symmetry.space_group_name_H-M   'P 1'
#
loop_
_entity.id
_entity.type
_entity.pdbx_description
1 polymer ?
#
loop_
_entity_poly.entity_id
_entity_poly.type
_entity_poly.pdbx_seq_one_letter_code
_entity_poly.pdbx_strand_id
1 'polypeptide(L)'
;MNPNENEPTPPLTDEEREHRRVRYAQYWASKRVADEFAGAILMPESKVEEFRFVGKDPAIMAQLFDVPVSAMRMRLGNLRRQ
;
A
#
# COMPACT_ATOMS: atom_id res chain seq x y z
N MET A 1 36.01 -8.40 18.35
CA MET A 1 35.88 -7.36 17.31
C MET A 1 35.91 -8.08 15.98
N ASN A 2 34.84 -8.01 15.19
CA ASN A 2 34.82 -8.61 13.86
C ASN A 2 35.56 -7.65 12.91
N PRO A 3 36.70 -8.04 12.30
CA PRO A 3 37.49 -7.13 11.46
C PRO A 3 36.73 -6.63 10.22
N ASN A 4 35.62 -7.26 9.85
CA ASN A 4 34.84 -6.95 8.64
C ASN A 4 33.81 -5.82 8.80
N GLU A 5 33.64 -5.24 9.99
CA GLU A 5 32.61 -4.20 10.22
C GLU A 5 33.05 -2.79 9.75
N ASN A 6 34.34 -2.61 9.45
CA ASN A 6 34.92 -1.32 9.03
C ASN A 6 35.24 -1.24 7.53
N GLU A 7 34.93 -2.28 6.75
CA GLU A 7 35.09 -2.22 5.29
C GLU A 7 33.86 -1.54 4.68
N PRO A 8 34.03 -0.47 3.87
CA PRO A 8 32.90 0.14 3.19
C PRO A 8 32.30 -0.87 2.21
N THR A 9 30.99 -1.10 2.29
CA THR A 9 30.28 -1.97 1.35
C THR A 9 30.62 -1.55 -0.08
N PRO A 10 31.17 -2.44 -0.92
CA PRO A 10 31.55 -2.08 -2.28
C PRO A 10 30.33 -1.56 -3.06
N PRO A 11 30.51 -0.57 -3.94
CA PRO A 11 29.43 -0.05 -4.75
C PRO A 11 28.89 -1.13 -5.68
N LEU A 12 27.56 -1.17 -5.84
CA LEU A 12 26.91 -2.13 -6.74
C LEU A 12 27.40 -1.96 -8.17
N THR A 13 27.59 -3.08 -8.86
CA THR A 13 27.81 -3.09 -10.31
C THR A 13 26.57 -2.59 -11.04
N ASP A 14 26.72 -2.23 -12.32
CA ASP A 14 25.58 -1.77 -13.12
C ASP A 14 24.51 -2.84 -13.28
N GLU A 15 24.91 -4.11 -13.42
CA GLU A 15 24.00 -5.26 -13.47
C GLU A 15 23.23 -5.43 -12.16
N GLU A 16 23.90 -5.39 -11.01
CA GLU A 16 23.26 -5.49 -9.70
C GLU A 16 22.32 -4.32 -9.43
N ARG A 17 22.70 -3.11 -9.88
CA ARG A 17 21.88 -1.91 -9.79
C ARG A 17 20.60 -2.06 -10.62
N GLU A 18 20.71 -2.60 -11.83
CA GLU A 18 19.56 -2.83 -12.71
C GLU A 18 18.65 -3.93 -12.17
N HIS A 19 19.20 -5.06 -11.73
CA HIS A 19 18.43 -6.12 -11.08
C HIS A 19 17.68 -5.63 -9.83
N ARG A 20 18.30 -4.74 -9.04
CA ARG A 20 17.63 -4.12 -7.88
C ARG A 20 16.47 -3.22 -8.34
N ARG A 21 16.65 -2.44 -9.40
CA ARG A 21 15.57 -1.61 -9.97
C ARG A 21 14.39 -2.43 -10.44
N VAL A 22 14.65 -3.48 -11.21
CA VAL A 22 13.60 -4.39 -11.70
C VAL A 22 12.84 -5.04 -10.54
N ARG A 23 13.56 -5.58 -9.54
CA ARG A 23 12.92 -6.17 -8.36
C ARG A 23 12.08 -5.15 -7.58
N TYR A 24 12.58 -3.92 -7.44
CA TYR A 24 11.84 -2.85 -6.78
C TYR A 24 10.55 -2.51 -7.54
N ALA A 25 10.63 -2.39 -8.87
CA ALA A 25 9.46 -2.15 -9.72
C ALA A 25 8.42 -3.28 -9.60
N GLN A 26 8.86 -4.54 -9.64
CA GLN A 26 8.00 -5.70 -9.46
C GLN A 26 7.33 -5.71 -8.08
N TYR A 27 8.08 -5.43 -7.02
CA TYR A 27 7.55 -5.32 -5.66
C TYR A 27 6.46 -4.25 -5.56
N TRP A 28 6.65 -3.07 -6.16
CA TRP A 28 5.62 -2.04 -6.12
C TRP A 28 4.38 -2.39 -6.94
N ALA A 29 4.55 -3.11 -8.05
CA ALA A 29 3.43 -3.62 -8.83
C ALA A 29 2.61 -4.63 -8.01
N SER A 30 3.27 -5.62 -7.39
CA SER A 30 2.58 -6.62 -6.56
C SER A 30 1.95 -6.01 -5.32
N LYS A 31 2.64 -5.06 -4.68
CA LYS A 31 2.12 -4.34 -3.51
C LYS A 31 0.82 -3.61 -3.82
N ARG A 32 0.73 -2.94 -4.97
CA ARG A 32 -0.52 -2.25 -5.38
C ARG A 32 -1.70 -3.22 -5.50
N VAL A 33 -1.48 -4.40 -6.08
CA VAL A 33 -2.51 -5.43 -6.21
C VAL A 33 -2.93 -5.94 -4.83
N ALA A 34 -1.96 -6.19 -3.94
CA ALA A 34 -2.24 -6.63 -2.57
C ALA A 34 -3.00 -5.57 -1.76
N ASP A 35 -2.62 -4.29 -1.86
CA ASP A 35 -3.29 -3.19 -1.17
C ASP A 35 -4.74 -3.03 -1.64
N GLU A 36 -5.02 -3.20 -2.94
CA GLU A 36 -6.37 -3.16 -3.49
C GLU A 36 -7.21 -4.36 -3.01
N PHE A 37 -6.64 -5.56 -3.03
CA PHE A 37 -7.31 -6.76 -2.56
C PHE A 37 -7.63 -6.68 -1.06
N ALA A 38 -6.67 -6.25 -0.23
CA ALA A 38 -6.89 -6.04 1.20
C ALA A 38 -7.96 -4.98 1.45
N GLY A 39 -7.95 -3.89 0.68
CA GLY A 39 -8.97 -2.86 0.73
C GLY A 39 -10.37 -3.39 0.41
N ALA A 40 -10.51 -4.25 -0.60
CA ALA A 40 -11.81 -4.85 -0.97
C ALA A 40 -12.34 -5.83 0.09
N ILE A 41 -11.45 -6.56 0.78
CA ILE A 41 -11.84 -7.47 1.87
C ILE A 41 -12.27 -6.69 3.12
N LEU A 42 -11.43 -5.77 3.58
CA LEU A 42 -11.65 -5.03 4.83
C LEU A 42 -12.75 -3.97 4.68
N MET A 43 -12.84 -3.35 3.51
CA MET A 43 -13.79 -2.27 3.20
C MET A 43 -14.51 -2.58 1.87
N PRO A 44 -15.50 -3.50 1.90
CA PRO A 44 -16.26 -3.88 0.72
C PRO A 44 -16.92 -2.67 0.06
N GLU A 45 -16.83 -2.58 -1.25
CA GLU A 45 -17.33 -1.44 -2.03
C GLU A 45 -18.80 -1.14 -1.73
N SER A 46 -19.66 -2.16 -1.72
CA SER A 46 -21.09 -2.01 -1.45
C SER A 46 -21.40 -1.31 -0.11
N LYS A 47 -20.65 -1.62 0.96
CA LYS A 47 -20.82 -0.95 2.25
C LYS A 47 -20.19 0.43 2.30
N VAL A 48 -19.07 0.63 1.61
CA VAL A 48 -18.49 1.97 1.45
C VAL A 48 -19.47 2.88 0.70
N GLU A 49 -20.11 2.40 -0.36
CA GLU A 49 -21.11 3.15 -1.12
C GLU A 49 -22.36 3.46 -0.29
N GLU A 50 -22.87 2.48 0.46
CA GLU A 50 -23.99 2.70 1.38
C GLU A 50 -23.67 3.81 2.38
N PHE A 51 -22.49 3.78 3.00
CA PHE A 51 -22.04 4.82 3.93
C PHE A 51 -21.90 6.18 3.26
N ARG A 52 -21.45 6.23 2.00
CA ARG A 52 -21.37 7.49 1.24
C ARG A 52 -22.75 8.03 0.92
N PHE A 53 -23.69 7.16 0.56
CA PHE A 53 -25.07 7.53 0.25
C PHE A 53 -25.77 8.16 1.45
N VAL A 54 -25.55 7.62 2.66
CA VAL A 54 -26.06 8.23 3.91
C VAL A 54 -25.22 9.40 4.43
N GLY A 55 -24.22 9.86 3.67
CA GLY A 55 -23.43 11.05 3.99
C GLY A 55 -22.46 10.88 5.17
N LYS A 56 -22.01 9.67 5.49
CA LYS A 56 -21.02 9.47 6.57
C LYS A 56 -19.68 10.10 6.21
N ASP A 57 -19.04 10.69 7.21
CA ASP A 57 -17.67 11.19 7.09
C ASP A 57 -16.65 10.04 7.00
N PRO A 58 -15.54 10.16 6.24
CA PRO A 58 -14.52 9.12 6.16
C PRO A 58 -13.91 8.68 7.50
N ALA A 59 -13.85 9.56 8.50
CA ALA A 59 -13.39 9.18 9.85
C ALA A 59 -14.38 8.24 10.54
N ILE A 60 -15.69 8.48 10.37
CA ILE A 60 -16.74 7.61 10.89
C ILE A 60 -16.74 6.27 10.15
N MET A 61 -16.60 6.27 8.83
CA MET A 61 -16.45 5.04 8.04
C MET A 61 -15.25 4.21 8.52
N ALA A 62 -14.11 4.86 8.73
CA ALA A 62 -12.89 4.20 9.21
C ALA A 62 -13.10 3.53 10.57
N GLN A 63 -13.80 4.20 11.49
CA GLN A 63 -14.18 3.61 12.78
C GLN A 63 -15.12 2.40 12.62
N LEU A 64 -16.11 2.49 11.71
CA LEU A 64 -17.05 1.39 11.47
C LEU A 64 -16.38 0.13 10.88
N PHE A 65 -15.30 0.31 10.13
CA PHE A 65 -14.51 -0.80 9.59
C PHE A 65 -13.31 -1.20 10.47
N ASP A 66 -13.10 -0.53 11.60
CA ASP A 66 -11.93 -0.71 12.47
C ASP A 66 -10.59 -0.60 11.73
N VAL A 67 -10.46 0.45 10.91
CA VAL A 67 -9.24 0.73 10.12
C VAL A 67 -8.75 2.16 10.34
N PRO A 68 -7.46 2.45 10.09
CA PRO A 68 -6.97 3.82 10.10
C PRO A 68 -7.68 4.70 9.04
N VAL A 69 -7.90 5.98 9.36
CA VAL A 69 -8.53 6.96 8.45
C VAL A 69 -7.77 7.06 7.11
N SER A 70 -6.44 6.89 7.13
CA SER A 70 -5.61 6.86 5.92
C SER A 70 -5.97 5.70 4.98
N ALA A 71 -6.26 4.51 5.52
CA ALA A 71 -6.68 3.35 4.75
C ALA A 71 -8.07 3.58 4.11
N MET A 72 -9.01 4.15 4.87
CA MET A 72 -10.33 4.52 4.35
C MET A 72 -10.22 5.57 3.22
N ARG A 73 -9.39 6.60 3.39
CA ARG A 73 -9.15 7.60 2.33
C ARG A 73 -8.51 7.00 1.09
N MET A 74 -7.56 6.07 1.26
CA MET A 74 -6.95 5.34 0.16
C MET A 74 -8.00 4.52 -0.60
N ARG A 75 -8.87 3.78 0.11
CA ARG A 75 -9.96 3.01 -0.48
C ARG A 75 -10.92 3.90 -1.28
N LEU A 76 -11.35 5.02 -0.72
CA LEU A 76 -12.19 6.00 -1.44
C LEU A 76 -11.50 6.54 -2.70
N GLY A 77 -10.19 6.78 -2.64
CA GLY A 77 -9.40 7.20 -3.80
C GLY A 77 -9.31 6.12 -4.88
N ASN A 78 -9.21 4.85 -4.50
CA ASN A 78 -9.17 3.72 -5.43
C ASN A 78 -10.53 3.50 -6.11
N LEU A 79 -11.63 3.52 -5.34
CA LEU A 79 -12.99 3.36 -5.88
C LEU A 79 -13.40 4.49 -6.83
N ARG A 80 -12.81 5.69 -6.72
CA ARG A 80 -13.03 6.79 -7.68
C ARG A 80 -12.25 6.65 -8.99
N ARG A 81 -11.25 5.78 -9.03
CA ARG A 81 -10.37 5.57 -10.20
C ARG A 81 -10.79 4.36 -11.04
N GLN A 82 -11.69 3.54 -10.52
CA GLN A 82 -12.39 2.48 -11.26
C GLN A 82 -13.54 3.10 -12.05
#